data_AF-A0A521U593-F1
#
_entry.id   AF-A0A521U593-F1
#
_cell.length_a   1.000
_cell.length_b   1.000
_cell.length_c   1.000
_cell.angle_alpha   90.00
_cell.angle_beta   90.00
_cell.angle_gamma   90.00
#
_symmetry.space_group_name_H-M   'P 1'
#
loop_
_entity.id
_entity.type
_entity.pdbx_description
1 polymer ?
#
loop_
_entity_poly.entity_id
_entity_poly.type
_entity_poly.pdbx_seq_one_letter_code
_entity_poly.pdbx_strand_id
1 'polypeptide(L)'
;MPISVDLGAHKIPDSLTPQRQRLSQRVHPWHGSGRAMPSDTLPPPTRRSQAETGPRRRRKSDPSLGAWSLRGPVRQENQDRVRVAWVGDTALIVMADGVGGQPLGGEAAEVVTNHAFRRLRRELPTAVGVEGVRTLLLSTVWSAAGSLSAEAQARGIRPSADGLRTTLILAVALADTYVVAWLGDGGACVLRGKAKTEQLLEPHKSPDAPTLLEASLGPETDGTPNWAIKPRQPGDTFLVSTDGVADRFDAAVAAKLHTAIARSKGHAKWALQDFLADLTRQKNAVGRFTFTDNVTAALVLTDGTPATAAPGAEKRGSIGAAQTVVVKTRHRDRTAARVGSSH
;
A
#
# COMPACT_ATOMS: atom_id res chain seq x y z
N MET A 1 4.18 -21.17 59.55
CA MET A 1 5.57 -21.44 59.15
C MET A 1 5.74 -21.00 57.72
N PRO A 2 6.51 -19.93 57.43
CA PRO A 2 6.82 -19.56 56.05
C PRO A 2 8.10 -20.25 55.60
N ILE A 3 8.06 -20.85 54.41
CA ILE A 3 9.21 -21.46 53.74
C ILE A 3 9.92 -20.34 52.96
N SER A 4 11.10 -19.96 53.43
CA SER A 4 12.05 -19.13 52.69
C SER A 4 12.70 -19.97 51.58
N VAL A 5 12.75 -19.44 50.36
CA VAL A 5 13.55 -20.00 49.27
C VAL A 5 14.67 -19.02 48.97
N ASP A 6 15.88 -19.52 49.13
CA ASP A 6 17.17 -18.85 49.03
C ASP A 6 17.53 -18.58 47.56
N LEU A 7 17.85 -17.32 47.23
CA LEU A 7 18.30 -16.89 45.91
C LEU A 7 19.83 -16.88 45.89
N GLY A 8 20.40 -17.97 45.36
CA GLY A 8 21.83 -18.13 45.17
C GLY A 8 22.42 -17.07 44.24
N ALA A 9 23.35 -16.29 44.80
CA ALA A 9 24.17 -15.32 44.10
C ALA A 9 25.19 -16.01 43.18
N HIS A 10 25.09 -15.79 41.86
CA HIS A 10 26.15 -16.10 40.92
C HIS A 10 26.93 -14.85 40.53
N LYS A 11 28.25 -14.96 40.73
CA LYS A 11 29.29 -13.96 40.49
C LYS A 11 29.37 -13.52 39.03
N ILE A 12 29.45 -12.21 38.86
CA ILE A 12 29.82 -11.50 37.63
C ILE A 12 31.34 -11.58 37.46
N PRO A 13 31.88 -11.96 36.30
CA PRO A 13 33.25 -11.62 35.93
C PRO A 13 33.29 -10.26 35.23
N ASP A 14 34.07 -9.36 35.82
CA ASP A 14 34.57 -8.13 35.21
C ASP A 14 35.44 -8.43 33.99
N SER A 15 35.23 -7.65 32.93
CA SER A 15 36.20 -7.12 31.96
C SER A 15 35.69 -7.20 30.52
N LEU A 16 35.46 -6.02 29.93
CA LEU A 16 36.04 -5.57 28.64
C LEU A 16 35.30 -4.30 28.18
N THR A 17 35.93 -3.17 28.44
CA THR A 17 35.54 -1.81 28.05
C THR A 17 35.71 -1.62 26.54
N PRO A 18 34.84 -0.83 25.86
CA PRO A 18 34.82 -0.74 24.40
C PRO A 18 35.88 0.22 23.82
N GLN A 19 36.67 -0.26 22.86
CA GLN A 19 37.55 0.58 22.04
C GLN A 19 36.74 1.41 21.03
N ARG A 20 36.70 2.72 21.25
CA ARG A 20 36.29 3.74 20.27
C ARG A 20 37.40 3.91 19.23
N GLN A 21 37.16 3.53 17.98
CA GLN A 21 37.96 4.03 16.85
C GLN A 21 37.30 5.28 16.26
N ARG A 22 37.97 6.42 16.45
CA ARG A 22 37.70 7.69 15.75
C ARG A 22 38.42 7.65 14.40
N LEU A 23 37.68 7.73 13.30
CA LEU A 23 38.22 8.05 11.98
C LEU A 23 38.28 9.58 11.84
N SER A 24 39.48 10.13 11.99
CA SER A 24 39.80 11.53 11.65
C SER A 24 40.10 11.63 10.16
N GLN A 25 39.25 12.31 9.38
CA GLN A 25 39.58 12.71 8.02
C GLN A 25 40.42 14.00 8.07
N ARG A 26 41.61 13.93 7.46
CA ARG A 26 42.55 15.03 7.27
C ARG A 26 42.05 15.96 6.16
N VAL A 27 42.06 17.25 6.45
CA VAL A 27 41.90 18.34 5.48
C VAL A 27 43.31 18.85 5.16
N HIS A 28 43.69 18.87 3.88
CA HIS A 28 44.85 19.63 3.40
C HIS A 28 44.39 20.63 2.33
N PRO A 29 44.80 21.91 2.44
CA PRO A 29 44.47 22.95 1.49
C PRO A 29 45.46 22.93 0.32
N TRP A 30 44.97 23.23 -0.89
CA TRP A 30 45.83 23.43 -2.06
C TRP A 30 45.80 24.90 -2.48
N HIS A 31 47.00 25.49 -2.55
CA HIS A 31 47.25 26.85 -3.02
C HIS A 31 47.17 26.93 -4.55
N GLY A 32 46.69 28.08 -5.04
CA GLY A 32 46.53 28.35 -6.46
C GLY A 32 47.83 28.66 -7.21
N SER A 33 47.73 28.62 -8.53
CA SER A 33 48.53 29.43 -9.44
C SER A 33 47.69 29.75 -10.67
N GLY A 34 47.61 31.04 -10.99
CA GLY A 34 46.87 31.55 -12.13
C GLY A 34 47.68 31.48 -13.42
N ARG A 35 46.97 31.38 -14.55
CA ARG A 35 47.36 31.95 -15.84
C ARG A 35 46.10 32.34 -16.59
N ALA A 36 46.16 33.50 -17.23
CA ALA A 36 45.04 34.21 -17.83
C ALA A 36 44.97 34.01 -19.36
N MET A 37 43.77 34.30 -19.87
CA MET A 37 43.37 34.69 -21.24
C MET A 37 43.17 33.57 -22.30
N PRO A 38 42.32 33.77 -23.34
CA PRO A 38 41.57 34.99 -23.71
C PRO A 38 40.04 34.81 -23.81
N SER A 39 39.38 35.97 -23.85
CA SER A 39 37.94 36.19 -24.03
C SER A 39 37.48 35.84 -25.44
N ASP A 40 36.64 34.80 -25.56
CA ASP A 40 35.78 34.59 -26.72
C ASP A 40 34.32 34.80 -26.34
N THR A 41 33.69 35.61 -27.16
CA THR A 41 32.32 36.14 -27.09
C THR A 41 31.28 35.03 -27.15
N LEU A 42 30.57 34.81 -26.04
CA LEU A 42 29.34 34.03 -26.03
C LEU A 42 28.18 34.85 -26.65
N PRO A 43 27.42 34.30 -27.61
CA PRO A 43 26.22 34.96 -28.13
C PRO A 43 25.14 35.05 -27.04
N PRO A 44 24.29 36.09 -27.07
CA PRO A 44 23.27 36.29 -26.05
C PRO A 44 22.25 35.13 -26.06
N PRO A 45 21.74 34.70 -24.90
CA PRO A 45 20.73 33.65 -24.83
C PRO A 45 19.48 34.10 -25.59
N THR A 46 19.11 33.32 -26.60
CA THR A 46 17.85 33.45 -27.29
C THR A 46 16.71 33.34 -26.29
N ARG A 47 15.78 34.31 -26.36
CA ARG A 47 14.49 34.30 -25.65
C ARG A 47 13.79 32.96 -25.89
N ARG A 48 14.04 31.97 -25.03
CA ARG A 48 13.14 30.84 -24.88
C ARG A 48 11.87 31.36 -24.24
N SER A 49 10.79 31.12 -24.95
CA SER A 49 9.41 31.31 -24.55
C SER A 49 9.22 31.02 -23.07
N GLN A 50 8.82 32.05 -22.34
CA GLN A 50 8.13 31.90 -21.07
C GLN A 50 6.83 31.14 -21.36
N ALA A 51 6.90 29.81 -21.35
CA ALA A 51 5.72 28.98 -21.18
C ALA A 51 5.29 29.11 -19.71
N GLU A 52 4.44 30.11 -19.49
CA GLU A 52 3.43 30.22 -18.44
C GLU A 52 3.56 29.18 -17.30
N THR A 53 4.45 29.42 -16.34
CA THR A 53 4.28 28.88 -15.00
C THR A 53 3.25 29.73 -14.27
N GLY A 54 2.01 29.64 -14.73
CA GLY A 54 0.86 30.16 -14.00
C GLY A 54 0.75 29.47 -12.64
N PRO A 55 0.26 30.15 -11.60
CA PRO A 55 0.09 29.55 -10.29
C PRO A 55 -0.86 28.35 -10.44
N ARG A 56 -0.34 27.13 -10.19
CA ARG A 56 -1.17 25.91 -10.12
C ARG A 56 -2.19 26.13 -9.00
N ARG A 57 -3.39 26.58 -9.39
CA ARG A 57 -4.59 26.61 -8.55
C ARG A 57 -4.59 25.30 -7.78
N ARG A 58 -4.58 25.36 -6.43
CA ARG A 58 -4.93 24.20 -5.60
C ARG A 58 -6.22 23.67 -6.21
N ARG A 59 -6.18 22.51 -6.89
CA ARG A 59 -7.41 21.84 -7.31
C ARG A 59 -8.25 21.76 -6.04
N LYS A 60 -9.46 22.33 -6.06
CA LYS A 60 -10.51 21.94 -5.12
C LYS A 60 -10.50 20.40 -5.10
N SER A 61 -10.71 19.80 -3.92
CA SER A 61 -10.70 18.34 -3.78
C SER A 61 -11.53 17.73 -4.90
N ASP A 62 -10.85 17.03 -5.81
CA ASP A 62 -11.48 16.40 -6.95
C ASP A 62 -12.47 15.34 -6.40
N PRO A 63 -13.77 15.49 -6.67
CA PRO A 63 -14.78 14.64 -6.04
C PRO A 63 -14.66 13.18 -6.48
N SER A 64 -13.94 12.89 -7.56
CA SER A 64 -13.82 11.54 -8.13
C SER A 64 -12.88 10.61 -7.34
N LEU A 65 -12.05 11.13 -6.43
CA LEU A 65 -11.17 10.34 -5.56
C LEU A 65 -11.54 10.54 -4.09
N GLY A 66 -11.72 9.44 -3.37
CA GLY A 66 -11.99 9.49 -1.94
C GLY A 66 -11.56 8.23 -1.20
N ALA A 67 -11.46 8.34 0.12
CA ALA A 67 -11.31 7.22 1.01
C ALA A 67 -12.09 7.47 2.31
N TRP A 68 -12.52 6.38 2.93
CA TRP A 68 -13.18 6.39 4.22
C TRP A 68 -12.86 5.12 4.99
N SER A 69 -12.79 5.24 6.32
CA SER A 69 -12.44 4.15 7.22
C SER A 69 -13.28 4.26 8.48
N LEU A 70 -13.85 3.15 8.92
CA LEU A 70 -14.62 3.04 10.14
C LEU A 70 -14.14 1.83 10.92
N ARG A 71 -14.11 1.95 12.25
CA ARG A 71 -13.82 0.84 13.17
C ARG A 71 -14.74 -0.38 12.97
N GLY A 72 -15.96 -0.15 12.49
CA GLY A 72 -17.00 -1.16 12.50
C GLY A 72 -17.64 -1.36 13.88
N PRO A 73 -18.68 -2.22 13.96
CA PRO A 73 -19.54 -2.31 15.14
C PRO A 73 -18.99 -3.19 16.26
N VAL A 74 -18.03 -4.09 15.99
CA VAL A 74 -17.55 -5.09 16.97
C VAL A 74 -16.12 -4.84 17.45
N ARG A 75 -15.23 -4.29 16.61
CA ARG A 75 -13.83 -4.05 16.97
C ARG A 75 -13.70 -2.94 18.02
N GLN A 76 -12.67 -3.04 18.88
CA GLN A 76 -12.38 -2.04 19.92
C GLN A 76 -11.67 -0.81 19.37
N GLU A 77 -10.81 -1.01 18.38
CA GLU A 77 -10.04 0.03 17.69
C GLU A 77 -10.05 -0.16 16.18
N ASN A 78 -9.69 0.89 15.46
CA ASN A 78 -9.52 0.86 14.01
C ASN A 78 -8.03 0.70 13.67
N GLN A 79 -7.64 -0.49 13.25
CA GLN A 79 -6.28 -0.82 12.86
C GLN A 79 -6.01 -0.59 11.37
N ASP A 80 -7.04 -0.26 10.59
CA ASP A 80 -6.87 0.10 9.18
C ASP A 80 -6.28 1.50 9.00
N ARG A 81 -5.51 1.66 7.93
CA ARG A 81 -5.01 2.96 7.47
C ARG A 81 -5.19 3.09 5.97
N VAL A 82 -5.62 4.27 5.52
CA VAL A 82 -5.78 4.57 4.10
C VAL A 82 -5.36 6.01 3.81
N ARG A 83 -4.64 6.20 2.69
CA ARG A 83 -4.29 7.51 2.16
C ARG A 83 -4.50 7.56 0.66
N VAL A 84 -5.05 8.67 0.20
CA VAL A 84 -5.31 8.93 -1.21
C VAL A 84 -4.80 10.30 -1.62
N ALA A 85 -4.33 10.42 -2.86
CA ALA A 85 -3.97 11.69 -3.45
C ALA A 85 -4.00 11.64 -4.98
N TRP A 86 -4.20 12.80 -5.58
CA TRP A 86 -3.80 13.03 -6.96
C TRP A 86 -2.32 13.39 -7.01
N VAL A 87 -1.58 12.73 -7.90
CA VAL A 87 -0.20 13.05 -8.26
C VAL A 87 -0.19 13.39 -9.75
N GLY A 88 -0.29 14.68 -10.07
CA GLY A 88 -0.68 15.10 -11.43
C GLY A 88 -2.10 14.61 -11.74
N ASP A 89 -2.28 13.96 -12.88
CA ASP A 89 -3.55 13.35 -13.31
C ASP A 89 -3.66 11.86 -12.97
N THR A 90 -2.80 11.38 -12.06
CA THR A 90 -2.79 9.99 -11.60
C THR A 90 -3.36 9.89 -10.18
N ALA A 91 -4.32 9.00 -9.97
CA ALA A 91 -4.84 8.74 -8.62
C ALA A 91 -3.95 7.72 -7.92
N LEU A 92 -3.55 8.02 -6.68
CA LEU A 92 -2.76 7.17 -5.80
C LEU A 92 -3.60 6.76 -4.61
N ILE A 93 -3.61 5.45 -4.32
CA ILE A 93 -4.21 4.84 -3.14
C ILE A 93 -3.12 4.01 -2.43
N VAL A 94 -3.01 4.19 -1.12
CA VAL A 94 -2.20 3.36 -0.22
C VAL A 94 -3.10 2.94 0.93
N MET A 95 -3.19 1.64 1.18
CA MET A 95 -4.07 1.07 2.21
C MET A 95 -3.37 -0.07 2.93
N ALA A 96 -3.61 -0.18 4.23
CA ALA A 96 -3.06 -1.23 5.08
C ALA A 96 -4.10 -1.62 6.13
N ASP A 97 -4.14 -2.91 6.45
CA ASP A 97 -4.96 -3.51 7.51
C ASP A 97 -4.02 -4.08 8.57
N GLY A 98 -4.16 -3.65 9.81
CA GLY A 98 -3.35 -4.17 10.91
C GLY A 98 -3.79 -5.57 11.29
N VAL A 99 -2.87 -6.53 11.35
CA VAL A 99 -3.23 -7.93 11.62
C VAL A 99 -3.83 -8.05 13.02
N GLY A 100 -5.13 -8.32 13.08
CA GLY A 100 -5.88 -8.48 14.32
C GLY A 100 -5.44 -9.69 15.13
N GLY A 101 -5.58 -9.62 16.46
CA GLY A 101 -5.14 -10.68 17.38
C GLY A 101 -3.66 -10.63 17.74
N GLN A 102 -2.90 -9.73 17.13
CA GLN A 102 -1.54 -9.38 17.53
C GLN A 102 -1.47 -7.91 18.00
N PRO A 103 -0.57 -7.58 18.94
CA PRO A 103 -0.40 -6.19 19.36
C PRO A 103 0.17 -5.32 18.23
N LEU A 104 -0.10 -4.01 18.28
CA LEU A 104 0.49 -2.99 17.40
C LEU A 104 0.12 -3.08 15.91
N GLY A 105 -0.95 -3.80 15.53
CA GLY A 105 -1.40 -3.89 14.14
C GLY A 105 -1.71 -2.52 13.52
N GLY A 106 -2.43 -1.67 14.25
CA GLY A 106 -2.74 -0.30 13.79
C GLY A 106 -1.51 0.60 13.64
N GLU A 107 -0.49 0.41 14.48
CA GLU A 107 0.77 1.12 14.37
C GLU A 107 1.57 0.64 13.15
N ALA A 108 1.58 -0.67 12.91
CA ALA A 108 2.23 -1.23 11.73
C ALA A 108 1.61 -0.68 10.43
N ALA A 109 0.27 -0.68 10.36
CA ALA A 109 -0.49 -0.11 9.25
C ALA A 109 -0.15 1.37 9.02
N GLU A 110 0.05 2.13 10.11
CA GLU A 110 0.39 3.55 10.04
C GLU A 110 1.80 3.80 9.51
N VAL A 111 2.79 3.05 10.00
CA VAL A 111 4.19 3.13 9.54
C VAL A 111 4.26 2.88 8.04
N VAL A 112 3.72 1.74 7.57
CA VAL A 112 3.82 1.36 6.14
C VAL A 112 3.05 2.30 5.25
N THR A 113 1.85 2.73 5.66
CA THR A 113 1.02 3.60 4.84
C THR A 113 1.67 4.97 4.69
N ASN A 114 2.22 5.53 5.77
CA ASN A 114 2.91 6.82 5.73
C ASN A 114 4.21 6.75 4.93
N HIS A 115 4.98 5.67 5.09
CA HIS A 115 6.19 5.44 4.31
C HIS A 115 5.91 5.33 2.82
N ALA A 116 5.04 4.38 2.43
CA ALA A 116 4.68 4.12 1.05
C ALA A 116 4.07 5.35 0.38
N PHE A 117 3.14 6.04 1.06
CA PHE A 117 2.50 7.23 0.50
C PHE A 117 3.48 8.37 0.24
N ARG A 118 4.42 8.64 1.17
CA ARG A 118 5.44 9.68 0.97
C ARG A 118 6.36 9.34 -0.21
N ARG A 119 6.80 8.08 -0.29
CA ARG A 119 7.66 7.61 -1.37
C ARG A 119 6.96 7.72 -2.73
N LEU A 120 5.76 7.16 -2.86
CA LEU A 120 5.00 7.17 -4.09
C LEU A 120 4.66 8.58 -4.54
N ARG A 121 4.27 9.48 -3.64
CA ARG A 121 4.03 10.89 -4.01
C ARG A 121 5.25 11.59 -4.61
N ARG A 122 6.46 11.20 -4.19
CA ARG A 122 7.72 11.77 -4.68
C ARG A 122 8.16 11.14 -5.99
N GLU A 123 8.05 9.82 -6.13
CA GLU A 123 8.68 9.05 -7.21
C GLU A 123 7.72 8.72 -8.37
N LEU A 124 6.41 8.73 -8.14
CA LEU A 124 5.43 8.44 -9.20
C LEU A 124 5.52 9.38 -10.41
N PRO A 125 5.80 10.70 -10.28
CA PRO A 125 6.02 11.58 -11.43
C PRO A 125 7.20 11.18 -12.33
N THR A 126 8.15 10.40 -11.81
CA THR A 126 9.33 9.92 -12.55
C THR A 126 9.16 8.51 -13.11
N ALA A 127 8.08 7.81 -12.74
CA ALA A 127 7.80 6.48 -13.25
C ALA A 127 7.32 6.56 -14.71
N VAL A 128 8.02 5.87 -15.61
CA VAL A 128 7.71 5.91 -17.04
C VAL A 128 6.85 4.71 -17.42
N GLY A 129 5.62 5.00 -17.86
CA GLY A 129 4.67 3.99 -18.35
C GLY A 129 4.21 3.01 -17.28
N VAL A 130 3.41 2.04 -17.72
CA VAL A 130 2.77 1.04 -16.84
C VAL A 130 3.81 0.19 -16.09
N GLU A 131 4.86 -0.27 -16.78
CA GLU A 131 5.92 -1.08 -16.16
C GLU A 131 6.78 -0.30 -15.17
N GLY A 132 7.04 0.98 -15.42
CA GLY A 132 7.72 1.85 -14.47
C GLY A 132 6.92 2.02 -13.19
N VAL A 133 5.61 2.21 -13.31
CA VAL A 133 4.69 2.28 -12.16
C VAL A 133 4.65 0.96 -11.41
N ARG A 134 4.48 -0.18 -12.11
CA ARG A 134 4.49 -1.52 -11.51
C ARG A 134 5.78 -1.76 -10.70
N THR A 135 6.93 -1.46 -11.28
CA THR A 135 8.24 -1.59 -10.63
C THR A 135 8.35 -0.70 -9.39
N LEU A 136 7.86 0.54 -9.49
CA LEU A 136 7.81 1.45 -8.36
C LEU A 136 6.91 0.91 -7.23
N LEU A 137 5.73 0.36 -7.54
CA LEU A 137 4.84 -0.21 -6.52
C LEU A 137 5.50 -1.40 -5.82
N LEU A 138 6.04 -2.37 -6.55
CA LEU A 138 6.70 -3.55 -5.96
C LEU A 138 7.90 -3.15 -5.09
N SER A 139 8.76 -2.25 -5.58
CA SER A 139 9.89 -1.77 -4.78
C SER A 139 9.45 -0.95 -3.57
N THR A 140 8.26 -0.32 -3.61
CA THR A 140 7.67 0.40 -2.48
C THR A 140 7.19 -0.55 -1.40
N VAL A 141 6.57 -1.69 -1.76
CA VAL A 141 6.20 -2.71 -0.78
C VAL A 141 7.42 -3.18 0.01
N TRP A 142 8.51 -3.53 -0.68
CA TRP A 142 9.74 -3.96 -0.02
C TRP A 142 10.40 -2.88 0.84
N SER A 143 10.33 -1.63 0.41
CA SER A 143 10.84 -0.53 1.22
C SER A 143 9.97 -0.24 2.45
N ALA A 144 8.65 -0.45 2.35
CA ALA A 144 7.75 -0.38 3.50
C ALA A 144 8.03 -1.52 4.49
N ALA A 145 8.31 -2.74 4.01
CA ALA A 145 8.80 -3.84 4.83
C ALA A 145 10.07 -3.45 5.61
N GLY A 146 11.06 -2.86 4.92
CA GLY A 146 12.27 -2.35 5.54
C GLY A 146 12.01 -1.28 6.62
N SER A 147 11.00 -0.42 6.42
CA SER A 147 10.61 0.58 7.43
C SER A 147 10.03 -0.04 8.69
N LEU A 148 9.23 -1.12 8.58
CA LEU A 148 8.73 -1.84 9.74
C LEU A 148 9.82 -2.62 10.46
N SER A 149 10.72 -3.26 9.71
CA SER A 149 11.85 -3.97 10.29
C SER A 149 12.75 -3.02 11.10
N ALA A 150 13.01 -1.82 10.57
CA ALA A 150 13.75 -0.78 11.30
C ALA A 150 12.99 -0.28 12.55
N GLU A 151 11.67 -0.10 12.46
CA GLU A 151 10.84 0.29 13.60
C GLU A 151 10.86 -0.77 14.71
N ALA A 152 10.76 -2.04 14.33
CA ALA A 152 10.83 -3.16 15.25
C ALA A 152 12.18 -3.23 15.96
N GLN A 153 13.28 -3.09 15.21
CA GLN A 153 14.63 -3.06 15.77
C GLN A 153 14.84 -1.90 16.75
N ALA A 154 14.37 -0.70 16.40
CA ALA A 154 14.49 0.48 17.26
C ALA A 154 13.75 0.31 18.61
N ARG A 155 12.69 -0.50 18.62
CA ARG A 155 11.86 -0.76 19.81
C ARG A 155 12.19 -2.08 20.52
N GLY A 156 13.13 -2.86 19.99
CA GLY A 156 13.46 -4.18 20.53
C GLY A 156 12.37 -5.24 20.36
N ILE A 157 11.47 -5.07 19.39
CA ILE A 157 10.36 -5.99 19.06
C ILE A 157 10.93 -7.21 18.34
N ARG A 158 10.61 -8.42 18.83
CA ARG A 158 11.06 -9.68 18.25
C ARG A 158 10.10 -10.17 17.15
N PRO A 159 10.62 -10.68 16.01
CA PRO A 159 9.80 -11.03 14.83
C PRO A 159 8.66 -12.04 15.00
N SER A 160 8.73 -12.89 16.03
CA SER A 160 7.82 -14.02 16.21
C SER A 160 6.86 -13.91 17.39
N ALA A 161 6.97 -12.87 18.26
CA ALA A 161 6.22 -12.81 19.51
C ALA A 161 5.47 -11.50 19.75
N ASP A 162 5.92 -10.38 19.17
CA ASP A 162 5.56 -9.04 19.67
C ASP A 162 4.65 -8.25 18.73
N GLY A 163 4.09 -8.89 17.69
CA GLY A 163 3.15 -8.26 16.75
C GLY A 163 3.81 -7.30 15.75
N LEU A 164 3.24 -6.09 15.62
CA LEU A 164 3.63 -5.07 14.63
C LEU A 164 3.52 -5.58 13.18
N ARG A 165 2.35 -6.13 12.84
CA ARG A 165 2.08 -6.71 11.52
C ARG A 165 0.91 -6.07 10.82
N THR A 166 0.99 -6.01 9.49
CA THR A 166 -0.04 -5.39 8.65
C THR A 166 0.00 -5.89 7.20
N THR A 167 -1.11 -5.78 6.49
CA THR A 167 -1.18 -5.92 5.04
C THR A 167 -0.75 -4.62 4.34
N LEU A 168 -0.60 -4.64 3.01
CA LEU A 168 -0.41 -3.43 2.22
C LEU A 168 -0.99 -3.60 0.81
N ILE A 169 -1.83 -2.67 0.38
CA ILE A 169 -2.32 -2.52 -0.99
C ILE A 169 -1.90 -1.14 -1.50
N LEU A 170 -1.22 -1.14 -2.64
CA LEU A 170 -0.84 0.05 -3.39
C LEU A 170 -1.58 0.01 -4.71
N ALA A 171 -2.32 1.07 -5.03
CA ALA A 171 -3.00 1.17 -6.32
C ALA A 171 -2.80 2.53 -6.97
N VAL A 172 -2.60 2.50 -8.27
CA VAL A 172 -2.42 3.67 -9.12
C VAL A 172 -3.41 3.60 -10.27
N ALA A 173 -4.23 4.63 -10.45
CA ALA A 173 -5.06 4.81 -11.63
C ALA A 173 -4.42 5.85 -12.56
N LEU A 174 -3.82 5.35 -13.64
CA LEU A 174 -3.35 6.15 -14.77
C LEU A 174 -4.55 6.56 -15.64
N ALA A 175 -4.28 7.25 -16.74
CA ALA A 175 -5.33 7.68 -17.67
C ALA A 175 -6.10 6.50 -18.27
N ASP A 176 -5.41 5.42 -18.63
CA ASP A 176 -5.96 4.28 -19.38
C ASP A 176 -5.76 2.93 -18.66
N THR A 177 -5.16 2.92 -17.48
CA THR A 177 -4.72 1.70 -16.80
C THR A 177 -4.78 1.82 -15.28
N TYR A 178 -5.23 0.76 -14.61
CA TYR A 178 -5.02 0.52 -13.19
C TYR A 178 -3.80 -0.38 -12.99
N VAL A 179 -2.93 -0.01 -12.05
CA VAL A 179 -1.78 -0.81 -11.62
C VAL A 179 -1.90 -1.00 -10.11
N VAL A 180 -1.89 -2.25 -9.67
CA VAL A 180 -2.04 -2.61 -8.25
C VAL A 180 -0.88 -3.52 -7.86
N ALA A 181 -0.33 -3.31 -6.66
CA ALA A 181 0.54 -4.27 -5.99
C ALA A 181 0.06 -4.47 -4.56
N TRP A 182 0.10 -5.70 -4.06
CA TRP A 182 -0.41 -6.01 -2.73
C TRP A 182 0.38 -7.11 -2.03
N LEU A 183 0.30 -7.08 -0.70
CA LEU A 183 0.67 -8.17 0.19
C LEU A 183 -0.40 -8.25 1.28
N GLY A 184 -1.18 -9.33 1.26
CA GLY A 184 -2.26 -9.57 2.22
C GLY A 184 -3.57 -9.88 1.51
N ASP A 185 -4.68 -9.59 2.16
CA ASP A 185 -5.97 -10.22 1.87
C ASP A 185 -7.16 -9.26 1.76
N GLY A 186 -6.90 -7.95 1.63
CA GLY A 186 -7.92 -7.00 1.21
C GLY A 186 -8.34 -7.22 -0.26
N GLY A 187 -8.89 -6.19 -0.91
CA GLY A 187 -9.47 -6.32 -2.25
C GLY A 187 -9.22 -5.12 -3.15
N ALA A 188 -9.21 -5.38 -4.46
CA ALA A 188 -9.26 -4.37 -5.49
C ALA A 188 -10.14 -4.85 -6.64
N CYS A 189 -11.15 -4.08 -7.02
CA CYS A 189 -12.06 -4.45 -8.10
C CYS A 189 -12.49 -3.24 -8.95
N VAL A 190 -12.86 -3.53 -10.19
CA VAL A 190 -13.46 -2.55 -11.11
C VAL A 190 -14.91 -2.94 -11.35
N LEU A 191 -15.83 -2.03 -11.06
CA LEU A 191 -17.24 -2.17 -11.40
C LEU A 191 -17.51 -1.46 -12.72
N ARG A 192 -18.09 -2.20 -13.68
CA ARG A 192 -18.47 -1.72 -15.02
C ARG A 192 -19.97 -1.87 -15.22
N GLY A 193 -20.63 -0.73 -15.41
CA GLY A 193 -22.10 -0.70 -15.44
C GLY A 193 -22.68 -1.18 -14.11
N LYS A 194 -23.89 -1.75 -14.15
CA LYS A 194 -24.65 -2.12 -12.93
C LYS A 194 -24.41 -3.54 -12.41
N ALA A 195 -23.72 -4.40 -13.16
CA ALA A 195 -23.72 -5.84 -12.90
C ALA A 195 -22.36 -6.53 -12.99
N LYS A 196 -21.34 -5.89 -13.56
CA LYS A 196 -20.05 -6.55 -13.77
C LYS A 196 -19.01 -6.04 -12.78
N THR A 197 -18.64 -6.91 -11.85
CA THR A 197 -17.48 -6.70 -10.97
C THR A 197 -16.32 -7.55 -11.46
N GLU A 198 -15.20 -6.92 -11.74
CA GLU A 198 -13.96 -7.59 -12.13
C GLU A 198 -12.94 -7.45 -10.99
N GLN A 199 -12.60 -8.56 -10.33
CA GLN A 199 -11.57 -8.59 -9.29
C GLN A 199 -10.17 -8.48 -9.92
N LEU A 200 -9.29 -7.69 -9.29
CA LEU A 200 -7.89 -7.49 -9.71
C LEU A 200 -6.90 -8.18 -8.77
N LEU A 201 -7.33 -8.51 -7.55
CA LEU A 201 -6.50 -9.01 -6.47
C LEU A 201 -6.94 -10.43 -6.10
N GLU A 202 -5.97 -11.33 -5.95
CA GLU A 202 -6.16 -12.65 -5.32
C GLU A 202 -5.64 -12.58 -3.87
N PRO A 203 -6.50 -12.78 -2.85
CA PRO A 203 -6.14 -12.56 -1.46
C PRO A 203 -5.16 -13.64 -0.98
N HIS A 204 -4.18 -13.25 -0.18
CA HIS A 204 -3.24 -14.20 0.46
C HIS A 204 -3.87 -14.87 1.68
N LYS A 205 -4.87 -15.72 1.44
CA LYS A 205 -5.60 -16.49 2.46
C LYS A 205 -5.37 -17.98 2.26
N SER A 206 -5.29 -18.72 3.37
CA SER A 206 -5.22 -20.17 3.31
C SER A 206 -6.55 -20.76 2.81
N PRO A 207 -6.54 -21.63 1.78
CA PRO A 207 -7.76 -22.33 1.35
C PRO A 207 -8.38 -23.18 2.46
N ASP A 208 -7.53 -23.76 3.32
CA ASP A 208 -7.93 -24.66 4.40
C ASP A 208 -8.31 -23.90 5.69
N ALA A 209 -7.84 -22.65 5.81
CA ALA A 209 -8.15 -21.76 6.94
C ALA A 209 -8.37 -20.32 6.42
N PRO A 210 -9.57 -19.97 5.93
CA PRO A 210 -9.83 -18.67 5.29
C PRO A 210 -9.63 -17.43 6.19
N THR A 211 -9.51 -17.63 7.50
CA THR A 211 -9.20 -16.57 8.48
C THR A 211 -7.70 -16.43 8.74
N LEU A 212 -6.87 -17.31 8.16
CA LEU A 212 -5.41 -17.28 8.29
C LEU A 212 -4.81 -16.52 7.11
N LEU A 213 -4.11 -15.44 7.44
CA LEU A 213 -3.35 -14.62 6.52
C LEU A 213 -2.01 -15.30 6.18
N GLU A 214 -1.76 -15.58 4.90
CA GLU A 214 -0.53 -16.24 4.43
C GLU A 214 0.60 -15.26 4.12
N ALA A 215 0.31 -13.96 4.05
CA ALA A 215 1.30 -12.94 3.74
C ALA A 215 1.01 -11.62 4.45
N SER A 216 2.04 -11.08 5.11
CA SER A 216 1.94 -9.82 5.84
C SER A 216 3.31 -9.14 5.92
N LEU A 217 3.29 -7.82 6.05
CA LEU A 217 4.45 -7.06 6.47
C LEU A 217 4.58 -7.14 7.99
N GLY A 218 5.81 -7.17 8.47
CA GLY A 218 6.13 -7.23 9.89
C GLY A 218 7.63 -6.99 10.11
N PRO A 219 8.13 -7.23 11.34
CA PRO A 219 9.57 -7.24 11.59
C PRO A 219 10.32 -8.18 10.64
N GLU A 220 9.70 -9.33 10.36
CA GLU A 220 9.98 -10.23 9.24
C GLU A 220 8.74 -10.27 8.34
N THR A 221 8.95 -10.20 7.03
CA THR A 221 7.86 -10.23 6.04
C THR A 221 7.52 -11.66 5.67
N ASP A 222 6.24 -11.98 5.68
CA ASP A 222 5.72 -13.27 5.20
C ASP A 222 5.18 -13.11 3.77
N GLY A 223 5.57 -14.06 2.91
CA GLY A 223 5.14 -14.10 1.52
C GLY A 223 5.85 -13.10 0.61
N THR A 224 5.34 -12.98 -0.63
CA THR A 224 5.86 -12.07 -1.65
C THR A 224 4.73 -11.23 -2.21
N PRO A 225 4.96 -9.95 -2.56
CA PRO A 225 3.92 -9.12 -3.11
C PRO A 225 3.52 -9.58 -4.50
N ASN A 226 2.21 -9.58 -4.74
CA ASN A 226 1.62 -9.79 -6.05
C ASN A 226 1.28 -8.45 -6.69
N TRP A 227 0.98 -8.48 -7.99
CA TRP A 227 0.62 -7.30 -8.74
C TRP A 227 -0.36 -7.64 -9.87
N ALA A 228 -1.11 -6.65 -10.32
CA ALA A 228 -2.04 -6.76 -11.43
C ALA A 228 -2.10 -5.45 -12.22
N ILE A 229 -2.37 -5.58 -13.51
CA ILE A 229 -2.62 -4.47 -14.43
C ILE A 229 -3.99 -4.68 -15.06
N LYS A 230 -4.78 -3.62 -15.16
CA LYS A 230 -6.10 -3.67 -15.79
C LYS A 230 -6.35 -2.42 -16.64
N PRO A 231 -6.86 -2.55 -17.88
CA PRO A 231 -7.30 -1.40 -18.65
C PRO A 231 -8.40 -0.63 -17.89
N ARG A 232 -8.28 0.70 -17.85
CA ARG A 232 -9.27 1.63 -17.32
C ARG A 232 -10.19 2.08 -18.46
N GLN A 233 -11.49 2.09 -18.19
CA GLN A 233 -12.52 2.50 -19.15
C GLN A 233 -13.35 3.67 -18.61
N PRO A 234 -13.91 4.51 -19.49
CA PRO A 234 -14.88 5.51 -19.09
C PRO A 234 -16.04 4.90 -18.30
N GLY A 235 -16.44 5.56 -17.21
CA GLY A 235 -17.49 5.06 -16.31
C GLY A 235 -17.05 3.98 -15.32
N ASP A 236 -15.78 3.53 -15.35
CA ASP A 236 -15.26 2.58 -14.35
C ASP A 236 -15.37 3.16 -12.94
N THR A 237 -15.88 2.34 -12.01
CA THR A 237 -15.77 2.56 -10.57
C THR A 237 -14.71 1.63 -10.02
N PHE A 238 -13.56 2.18 -9.65
CA PHE A 238 -12.45 1.39 -9.11
C PHE A 238 -12.43 1.49 -7.58
N LEU A 239 -12.64 0.34 -6.93
CA LEU A 239 -12.71 0.20 -5.48
C LEU A 239 -11.50 -0.59 -4.99
N VAL A 240 -10.85 -0.05 -3.96
CA VAL A 240 -9.83 -0.76 -3.17
C VAL A 240 -10.32 -0.79 -1.72
N SER A 241 -10.20 -1.92 -1.03
CA SER A 241 -10.69 -2.06 0.34
C SER A 241 -9.89 -3.05 1.18
N THR A 242 -10.04 -2.97 2.50
CA THR A 242 -9.59 -4.03 3.42
C THR A 242 -10.54 -5.23 3.36
N ASP A 243 -10.18 -6.33 4.03
CA ASP A 243 -10.94 -7.59 4.03
C ASP A 243 -12.35 -7.40 4.63
N GLY A 244 -12.48 -6.47 5.58
CA GLY A 244 -13.73 -6.09 6.20
C GLY A 244 -14.80 -5.61 5.22
N VAL A 245 -14.42 -5.20 4.01
CA VAL A 245 -15.35 -5.00 2.88
C VAL A 245 -15.20 -6.09 1.82
N ALA A 246 -13.97 -6.44 1.45
CA ALA A 246 -13.68 -7.31 0.31
C ALA A 246 -14.29 -8.72 0.46
N ASP A 247 -14.26 -9.29 1.66
CA ASP A 247 -14.75 -10.66 1.94
C ASP A 247 -16.24 -10.84 1.65
N ARG A 248 -17.00 -9.74 1.67
CA ARG A 248 -18.44 -9.75 1.45
C ARG A 248 -18.85 -8.91 0.25
N PHE A 249 -17.90 -8.54 -0.61
CA PHE A 249 -18.20 -7.68 -1.75
C PHE A 249 -18.84 -8.46 -2.91
N ASP A 250 -20.15 -8.70 -2.78
CA ASP A 250 -20.99 -9.34 -3.79
C ASP A 250 -21.79 -8.33 -4.63
N ALA A 251 -22.66 -8.81 -5.51
CA ALA A 251 -23.51 -7.97 -6.35
C ALA A 251 -24.47 -7.07 -5.55
N ALA A 252 -24.95 -7.53 -4.39
CA ALA A 252 -25.84 -6.74 -3.54
C ALA A 252 -25.09 -5.60 -2.86
N VAL A 253 -23.87 -5.86 -2.39
CA VAL A 253 -22.97 -4.84 -1.82
C VAL A 253 -22.52 -3.85 -2.90
N ALA A 254 -22.21 -4.32 -4.11
CA ALA A 254 -21.91 -3.47 -5.26
C ALA A 254 -23.09 -2.52 -5.61
N ALA A 255 -24.33 -3.03 -5.59
CA ALA A 255 -25.52 -2.21 -5.82
C ALA A 255 -25.67 -1.09 -4.78
N LYS A 256 -25.40 -1.38 -3.50
CA LYS A 256 -25.39 -0.37 -2.42
C LYS A 256 -24.35 0.73 -2.68
N LEU A 257 -23.15 0.37 -3.15
CA LEU A 257 -22.13 1.34 -3.52
C LEU A 257 -22.60 2.25 -4.66
N HIS A 258 -23.21 1.70 -5.72
CA HIS A 258 -23.77 2.50 -6.81
C HIS A 258 -24.87 3.47 -6.32
N THR A 259 -25.76 3.01 -5.44
CA THR A 259 -26.79 3.87 -4.83
C THR A 259 -26.17 5.00 -4.00
N ALA A 260 -25.08 4.73 -3.26
CA ALA A 260 -24.36 5.76 -2.51
C ALA A 260 -23.67 6.78 -3.43
N ILE A 261 -23.04 6.32 -4.53
CA ILE A 261 -22.43 7.20 -5.55
C ILE A 261 -23.48 8.11 -6.20
N ALA A 262 -24.65 7.56 -6.53
CA ALA A 262 -25.75 8.35 -7.10
C ALA A 262 -26.26 9.41 -6.12
N ARG A 263 -26.48 9.04 -4.85
CA ARG A 263 -26.92 9.96 -3.79
C ARG A 263 -25.91 11.07 -3.50
N SER A 264 -24.61 10.75 -3.58
CA SER A 264 -23.54 11.74 -3.39
C SER A 264 -23.25 12.58 -4.64
N LYS A 265 -24.00 12.39 -5.73
CA LYS A 265 -23.80 13.06 -7.03
C LYS A 265 -22.37 12.88 -7.55
N GLY A 266 -21.82 11.67 -7.42
CA GLY A 266 -20.47 11.35 -7.87
C GLY A 266 -19.35 11.84 -6.95
N HIS A 267 -19.65 12.24 -5.71
CA HIS A 267 -18.61 12.56 -4.73
C HIS A 267 -18.14 11.29 -4.02
N ALA A 268 -16.96 10.79 -4.39
CA ALA A 268 -16.40 9.51 -3.97
C ALA A 268 -16.27 9.38 -2.44
N LYS A 269 -15.70 10.40 -1.77
CA LYS A 269 -15.58 10.40 -0.30
C LYS A 269 -16.94 10.31 0.40
N TRP A 270 -17.93 11.10 -0.04
CA TRP A 270 -19.28 11.08 0.57
C TRP A 270 -20.05 9.81 0.23
N ALA A 271 -19.84 9.24 -0.96
CA ALA A 271 -20.37 7.92 -1.31
C ALA A 271 -19.83 6.86 -0.35
N LEU A 272 -18.52 6.84 -0.10
CA LEU A 272 -17.90 5.90 0.82
C LEU A 272 -18.36 6.10 2.28
N GLN A 273 -18.56 7.35 2.70
CA GLN A 273 -19.12 7.65 4.03
C GLN A 273 -20.49 7.01 4.24
N ASP A 274 -21.43 7.27 3.32
CA ASP A 274 -22.78 6.71 3.38
C ASP A 274 -22.77 5.19 3.21
N PHE A 275 -22.00 4.67 2.24
CA PHE A 275 -21.87 3.25 1.97
C PHE A 275 -21.34 2.46 3.17
N LEU A 276 -20.18 2.84 3.73
CA LEU A 276 -19.60 2.11 4.85
C LEU A 276 -20.43 2.26 6.14
N ALA A 277 -21.07 3.43 6.34
CA ALA A 277 -22.01 3.60 7.44
C ALA A 277 -23.24 2.68 7.27
N ASP A 278 -23.71 2.45 6.05
CA ASP A 278 -24.78 1.47 5.78
C ASP A 278 -24.32 0.03 6.07
N LEU A 279 -23.12 -0.37 5.60
CA LEU A 279 -22.57 -1.70 5.85
C LEU A 279 -22.49 -2.01 7.36
N THR A 280 -21.96 -1.08 8.16
CA THR A 280 -21.77 -1.27 9.60
C THR A 280 -23.06 -1.34 10.43
N ARG A 281 -24.20 -0.91 9.87
CA ARG A 281 -25.53 -1.04 10.51
C ARG A 281 -26.25 -2.34 10.16
N GLN A 282 -25.80 -3.06 9.12
CA GLN A 282 -26.49 -4.26 8.67
C GLN A 282 -26.39 -5.38 9.69
N LYS A 283 -27.53 -6.02 9.93
CA LYS A 283 -27.66 -7.21 10.76
C LYS A 283 -28.31 -8.32 9.94
N ASN A 284 -27.90 -9.56 10.18
CA ASN A 284 -28.53 -10.73 9.60
C ASN A 284 -29.87 -11.05 10.31
N ALA A 285 -30.57 -12.09 9.85
CA ALA A 285 -31.88 -12.48 10.37
C ALA A 285 -31.90 -12.79 11.89
N VAL A 286 -30.76 -13.14 12.47
CA VAL A 286 -30.61 -13.41 13.92
C VAL A 286 -30.08 -12.20 14.70
N GLY A 287 -30.10 -11.01 14.10
CA GLY A 287 -29.74 -9.75 14.76
C GLY A 287 -28.24 -9.52 14.96
N ARG A 288 -27.36 -10.38 14.43
CA ARG A 288 -25.90 -10.21 14.48
C ARG A 288 -25.44 -9.30 13.35
N PHE A 289 -24.45 -8.46 13.61
CA PHE A 289 -23.87 -7.61 12.58
C PHE A 289 -23.29 -8.45 11.45
N THR A 290 -23.61 -8.07 10.22
CA THR A 290 -23.05 -8.72 9.03
C THR A 290 -21.59 -8.33 8.90
N PHE A 291 -21.26 -7.04 9.00
CA PHE A 291 -19.89 -6.53 8.91
C PHE A 291 -19.32 -6.35 10.32
N THR A 292 -18.39 -7.23 10.71
CA THR A 292 -17.85 -7.29 12.08
C THR A 292 -16.47 -6.67 12.23
N ASP A 293 -15.78 -6.39 11.13
CA ASP A 293 -14.41 -5.87 11.13
C ASP A 293 -14.31 -4.35 11.02
N ASN A 294 -13.09 -3.82 11.09
CA ASN A 294 -12.77 -2.52 10.50
C ASN A 294 -13.19 -2.52 9.03
N VAL A 295 -13.83 -1.43 8.58
CA VAL A 295 -14.26 -1.31 7.18
C VAL A 295 -13.59 -0.09 6.57
N THR A 296 -12.69 -0.34 5.63
CA THR A 296 -11.91 0.71 4.98
C THR A 296 -11.95 0.54 3.48
N ALA A 297 -12.19 1.64 2.77
CA ALA A 297 -12.25 1.65 1.32
C ALA A 297 -11.72 2.97 0.73
N ALA A 298 -11.23 2.88 -0.49
CA ALA A 298 -10.86 3.97 -1.37
C ALA A 298 -11.52 3.79 -2.74
N LEU A 299 -11.89 4.89 -3.38
CA LEU A 299 -12.72 4.91 -4.57
C LEU A 299 -12.17 5.90 -5.58
N VAL A 300 -12.01 5.45 -6.83
CA VAL A 300 -11.77 6.29 -8.01
C VAL A 300 -12.95 6.14 -8.94
N LEU A 301 -13.59 7.26 -9.26
CA LEU A 301 -14.63 7.35 -10.27
C LEU A 301 -14.01 7.84 -11.57
N THR A 302 -14.24 7.12 -12.66
CA THR A 302 -13.81 7.54 -14.00
C THR A 302 -14.98 8.15 -14.71
N ASP A 303 -14.81 9.37 -15.23
CA ASP A 303 -15.87 10.04 -15.98
C ASP A 303 -16.34 9.16 -17.14
N GLY A 304 -17.65 9.21 -17.41
CA GLY A 304 -18.27 8.45 -18.50
C GLY A 304 -17.95 9.01 -19.89
N THR A 305 -17.33 10.19 -19.97
CA THR A 305 -16.91 10.77 -21.24
C THR A 305 -15.60 10.12 -21.67
N PRO A 306 -15.51 9.48 -22.84
CA PRO A 306 -14.26 8.97 -23.35
C PRO A 306 -13.24 10.11 -23.37
N ALA A 307 -12.05 9.88 -22.80
CA ALA A 307 -10.93 10.77 -23.04
C ALA A 307 -10.74 10.81 -24.56
N THR A 308 -11.04 11.96 -25.17
CA THR A 308 -10.71 12.21 -26.58
C THR A 308 -9.21 12.01 -26.67
N ALA A 309 -8.80 10.92 -27.31
CA ALA A 309 -7.40 10.65 -27.55
C ALA A 309 -6.79 11.89 -28.19
N ALA A 310 -5.75 12.44 -27.56
CA ALA A 310 -5.02 13.54 -28.16
C ALA A 310 -4.56 13.11 -29.56
N PRO A 311 -4.75 13.93 -30.60
CA PRO A 311 -4.31 13.58 -31.95
C PRO A 311 -2.78 13.55 -31.94
N GLY A 312 -2.19 12.35 -31.92
CA GLY A 312 -0.73 12.17 -31.89
C GLY A 312 -0.22 10.80 -31.45
N ALA A 313 -1.06 9.91 -30.90
CA ALA A 313 -0.63 8.53 -30.62
C ALA A 313 -0.72 7.66 -31.88
N GLU A 314 0.34 7.68 -32.68
CA GLU A 314 0.57 6.65 -33.70
C GLU A 314 0.43 5.26 -33.10
N LYS A 315 -0.26 4.38 -33.84
CA LYS A 315 -0.44 2.96 -33.56
C LYS A 315 0.89 2.28 -33.25
N ARG A 316 1.22 2.15 -31.97
CA ARG A 316 2.18 1.13 -31.50
C ARG A 316 1.41 -0.10 -31.08
N GLY A 317 1.94 -1.24 -31.50
CA GLY A 317 1.27 -2.53 -31.63
C GLY A 317 0.37 -2.92 -30.46
N SER A 318 -0.72 -3.57 -30.83
CA SER A 318 -1.58 -4.37 -29.96
C SER A 318 -0.76 -5.14 -28.92
N ILE A 319 -0.81 -4.68 -27.66
CA ILE A 319 -0.35 -5.49 -26.54
C ILE A 319 -1.44 -6.53 -26.28
N GLY A 320 -1.04 -7.79 -26.39
CA GLY A 320 -1.89 -8.95 -26.22
C GLY A 320 -2.51 -9.07 -24.83
N ALA A 321 -3.40 -10.04 -24.74
CA ALA A 321 -4.20 -10.46 -23.59
C ALA A 321 -3.63 -10.13 -22.21
N ALA A 322 -4.53 -9.71 -21.31
CA ALA A 322 -4.28 -9.58 -19.88
C ALA A 322 -3.42 -10.73 -19.34
N GLN A 323 -2.18 -10.44 -18.98
CA GLN A 323 -1.32 -11.39 -18.27
C GLN A 323 -1.59 -11.25 -16.77
N THR A 324 -2.42 -12.15 -16.25
CA THR A 324 -2.44 -12.45 -14.81
C THR A 324 -1.26 -13.38 -14.54
N VAL A 325 -0.11 -12.83 -14.14
CA VAL A 325 1.04 -13.65 -13.71
C VAL A 325 0.92 -13.86 -12.20
N VAL A 326 0.23 -14.93 -11.78
CA VAL A 326 0.30 -15.44 -10.40
C VAL A 326 1.57 -16.26 -10.27
N VAL A 327 2.59 -15.73 -9.60
CA VAL A 327 3.78 -16.51 -9.27
C VAL A 327 3.47 -17.33 -8.02
N LYS A 328 3.11 -18.62 -8.19
CA LYS A 328 3.05 -19.57 -7.07
C LYS A 328 4.46 -19.99 -6.67
N THR A 329 4.98 -19.44 -5.57
CA THR A 329 6.18 -19.94 -4.92
C THR A 329 5.83 -21.22 -4.15
N ARG A 330 6.42 -22.36 -4.53
CA ARG A 330 6.27 -23.61 -3.80
C ARG A 330 6.86 -23.47 -2.39
N HIS A 331 6.04 -23.68 -1.36
CA HIS A 331 6.52 -23.94 -0.02
C HIS A 331 7.43 -25.18 -0.05
N ARG A 332 8.68 -25.05 0.40
CA ARG A 332 9.49 -26.22 0.73
C ARG A 332 9.03 -26.74 2.08
N ASP A 333 8.43 -27.94 2.06
CA ASP A 333 8.26 -28.78 3.23
C ASP A 333 9.59 -28.92 3.97
N ARG A 334 9.61 -28.50 5.24
CA ARG A 334 10.63 -28.89 6.21
C ARG A 334 10.00 -29.83 7.22
N THR A 335 9.81 -31.07 6.78
CA THR A 335 9.49 -32.22 7.63
C THR A 335 10.18 -33.45 7.08
N ALA A 336 11.40 -33.72 7.55
CA ALA A 336 11.97 -35.07 7.72
C ALA A 336 13.47 -35.03 8.07
N ALA A 337 13.81 -35.31 9.32
CA ALA A 337 14.99 -36.09 9.76
C ALA A 337 15.00 -36.11 11.30
N ARG A 338 15.14 -37.22 12.03
CA ARG A 338 15.12 -38.66 11.74
C ARG A 338 15.07 -39.33 13.12
N VAL A 339 14.19 -40.30 13.30
CA VAL A 339 14.20 -41.22 14.46
C VAL A 339 15.34 -42.22 14.27
N GLY A 340 16.08 -42.48 15.35
CA GLY A 340 16.62 -43.80 15.71
C GLY A 340 17.90 -44.29 15.03
N SER A 341 18.96 -44.42 15.83
CA SER A 341 19.87 -45.57 15.76
C SER A 341 20.30 -45.97 17.16
N SER A 342 19.79 -47.11 17.61
CA SER A 342 20.29 -47.94 18.68
C SER A 342 21.61 -48.61 18.27
N HIS A 343 22.68 -48.39 19.05
CA HIS A 343 23.57 -49.42 19.58
C HIS A 343 24.40 -48.83 20.72
#